data_AF-A0A9Q4BP55-F1
#
_entry.id   AF-A0A9Q4BP55-F1
#
_cell.length_a   1.000
_cell.length_b   1.000
_cell.length_c   1.000
_cell.angle_alpha   90.00
_cell.angle_beta   90.00
_cell.angle_gamma   90.00
#
_symmetry.space_group_name_H-M   'P 1'
#
loop_
_entity.id
_entity.type
_entity.pdbx_description
1 polymer ?
#
loop_
_entity_poly.entity_id
_entity_poly.type
_entity_poly.pdbx_seq_one_letter_code
_entity_poly.pdbx_strand_id
1 'polypeptide(L)'
;MENRKYSAIVFDLGNVLIPFDYSIMMNRLDLIEKGLGKKFMTHYKNNYDIHRKFERGDLKSEEFIELMLKSCNGNLDKETFCRYFSEIFRLNSDVAALLPELKKKYKVVLLSNTNSIHREYGYKNYEFLKHFDKLILSHEVGAVKPEPAIYKAVEDFTKLPPEEHIFIDDVLEYVEGAKKMGWDAVQFTGYGKLVEDLKARGII
;
A
#
# COMPACT_ATOMS: atom_id res chain seq x y z
N MET A 1 8.46 15.23 -30.30
CA MET A 1 7.88 14.75 -29.03
C MET A 1 7.63 13.27 -29.23
N GLU A 2 8.23 12.41 -28.41
CA GLU A 2 7.98 10.96 -28.51
C GLU A 2 6.49 10.71 -28.31
N ASN A 3 5.86 10.05 -29.28
CA ASN A 3 4.43 9.72 -29.24
C ASN A 3 4.23 8.56 -28.25
N ARG A 4 4.21 8.88 -26.95
CA ARG A 4 4.07 7.90 -25.88
C ARG A 4 2.61 7.82 -25.43
N LYS A 5 2.11 6.60 -25.24
CA LYS A 5 0.75 6.35 -24.75
C LYS A 5 0.57 6.72 -23.28
N TYR A 6 1.59 6.49 -22.45
CA TYR A 6 1.51 6.70 -21.00
C TYR A 6 2.35 7.90 -20.57
N SER A 7 1.84 8.65 -19.59
CA SER A 7 2.55 9.75 -18.95
C SER A 7 2.64 9.58 -17.43
N ALA A 8 1.81 8.72 -16.83
CA ALA A 8 1.86 8.40 -15.40
C ALA A 8 1.92 6.88 -15.15
N ILE A 9 2.77 6.49 -14.21
CA ILE A 9 2.86 5.14 -13.68
C ILE A 9 2.50 5.19 -12.21
N VAL A 10 1.49 4.41 -11.84
CA VAL A 10 0.92 4.37 -10.50
C VAL A 10 1.27 3.01 -9.89
N PHE A 11 1.92 3.01 -8.74
CA PHE A 11 2.29 1.79 -8.01
C PHE A 11 1.46 1.66 -6.74
N ASP A 12 0.98 0.45 -6.46
CA ASP A 12 0.66 0.08 -5.09
C ASP A 12 1.94 -0.04 -4.23
N LEU A 13 1.74 0.00 -2.92
CA LEU A 13 2.78 -0.13 -1.91
C LEU A 13 2.94 -1.57 -1.41
N GLY A 14 1.86 -2.16 -0.87
CA GLY A 14 1.92 -3.44 -0.18
C GLY A 14 2.12 -4.59 -1.16
N ASN A 15 2.98 -5.56 -0.85
CA ASN A 15 3.33 -6.69 -1.74
C ASN A 15 3.95 -6.34 -3.11
N VAL A 16 3.85 -5.08 -3.57
CA VAL A 16 4.53 -4.57 -4.77
C VAL A 16 5.91 -4.02 -4.39
N LEU A 17 5.96 -2.95 -3.58
CA LEU A 17 7.20 -2.28 -3.16
C LEU A 17 7.66 -2.76 -1.78
N ILE A 18 6.71 -3.03 -0.89
CA ILE A 18 6.97 -3.54 0.45
C ILE A 18 6.09 -4.75 0.80
N PRO A 19 6.48 -5.97 0.42
CA PRO A 19 5.84 -7.19 0.92
C PRO A 19 5.83 -7.22 2.44
N PHE A 20 4.73 -7.71 3.01
CA PHE A 20 4.55 -7.78 4.47
C PHE A 20 4.21 -9.19 4.93
N ASP A 21 4.61 -9.50 6.16
CA ASP A 21 4.34 -10.78 6.80
C ASP A 21 3.93 -10.61 8.27
N TYR A 22 2.64 -10.80 8.53
CA TYR A 22 2.06 -10.74 9.88
C TYR A 22 2.57 -11.85 10.81
N SER A 23 3.18 -12.92 10.28
CA SER A 23 3.80 -13.96 11.12
C SER A 23 4.93 -13.39 11.99
N ILE A 24 5.60 -12.33 11.52
CA ILE A 24 6.64 -11.62 12.27
C ILE A 24 6.06 -11.03 13.56
N MET A 25 4.94 -10.31 13.44
CA MET A 25 4.23 -9.76 14.60
C MET A 25 3.72 -10.87 15.51
N MET A 26 3.10 -11.92 14.95
CA MET A 26 2.59 -13.05 15.73
C MET A 26 3.67 -13.70 16.59
N ASN A 27 4.83 -13.98 15.99
CA ASN A 27 5.95 -14.61 16.69
C ASN A 27 6.48 -13.73 17.83
N ARG A 28 6.53 -12.40 17.63
CA ARG A 28 6.95 -11.46 18.69
C ARG A 28 5.95 -11.38 19.83
N LEU A 29 4.66 -11.41 19.53
CA LEU A 29 3.61 -11.48 20.55
C LEU A 29 3.67 -12.78 21.35
N ASP A 30 3.99 -13.90 20.71
CA ASP A 30 4.14 -15.19 21.40
C ASP A 30 5.34 -15.26 22.34
N LEU A 31 6.33 -14.35 22.19
CA LEU A 31 7.42 -14.18 23.17
C LEU A 31 6.96 -13.47 24.45
N ILE A 32 5.88 -12.69 24.39
CA ILE A 32 5.28 -12.01 25.55
C ILE A 32 4.39 -12.99 26.31
N GLU A 33 3.46 -13.62 25.60
CA GLU A 33 2.55 -14.62 26.15
C GLU A 33 2.27 -15.68 25.09
N LYS A 34 2.54 -16.94 25.41
CA LYS A 34 2.36 -18.05 24.46
C LYS A 34 0.92 -18.12 23.96
N GLY A 35 0.73 -17.97 22.64
CA GLY A 35 -0.57 -18.00 21.97
C GLY A 35 -1.21 -16.63 21.76
N LEU A 36 -0.59 -15.57 22.26
CA LEU A 36 -1.05 -14.20 22.09
C LEU A 36 -1.06 -13.77 20.61
N GLY A 37 -0.07 -14.21 19.81
CA GLY A 37 -0.01 -13.89 18.38
C GLY A 37 -1.24 -14.41 17.63
N LYS A 38 -1.63 -15.66 17.91
CA LYS A 38 -2.85 -16.26 17.33
C LYS A 38 -4.11 -15.55 17.80
N LYS A 39 -4.19 -15.21 19.09
CA LYS A 39 -5.34 -14.49 19.66
C LYS A 39 -5.50 -13.10 19.03
N PHE A 40 -4.40 -12.37 18.89
CA PHE A 40 -4.36 -11.08 18.21
C PHE A 40 -4.85 -11.20 16.77
N MET A 41 -4.29 -12.11 15.97
CA MET A 41 -4.69 -12.23 14.56
C MET A 41 -6.13 -12.70 14.37
N THR A 42 -6.66 -13.48 15.31
CA THR A 42 -8.07 -13.87 15.31
C THR A 42 -8.96 -12.65 15.57
N HIS A 43 -8.60 -11.83 16.56
CA HIS A 43 -9.29 -10.56 16.85
C HIS A 43 -9.21 -9.59 15.67
N TYR A 44 -8.02 -9.41 15.09
CA TYR A 44 -7.79 -8.57 13.91
C TYR A 44 -8.72 -8.97 12.75
N LYS A 45 -8.75 -10.27 12.39
CA LYS A 45 -9.60 -10.78 11.31
C LYS A 45 -11.10 -10.63 11.60
N ASN A 46 -11.52 -10.85 12.84
CA ASN A 46 -12.93 -10.72 13.24
C ASN A 46 -13.42 -9.27 13.23
N ASN A 47 -12.50 -8.29 13.26
CA ASN A 47 -12.80 -6.86 13.24
C ASN A 47 -12.33 -6.21 11.93
N TYR A 48 -12.37 -6.95 10.80
CA TYR A 48 -11.89 -6.45 9.51
C TYR A 48 -12.52 -5.13 9.06
N ASP A 49 -13.78 -4.85 9.44
CA ASP A 49 -14.43 -3.57 9.16
C ASP A 49 -13.74 -2.38 9.86
N ILE A 50 -13.20 -2.58 11.07
CA ILE A 50 -12.42 -1.58 11.80
C ILE A 50 -11.13 -1.27 11.06
N HIS A 51 -10.46 -2.28 10.52
CA HIS A 51 -9.27 -2.11 9.69
C HIS A 51 -9.58 -1.27 8.45
N ARG A 52 -10.69 -1.55 7.77
CA ARG A 52 -11.11 -0.79 6.59
C ARG A 52 -11.48 0.65 6.91
N LYS A 53 -12.18 0.91 8.02
CA LYS A 53 -12.46 2.28 8.50
C LYS A 53 -11.16 3.03 8.80
N PHE A 54 -10.18 2.36 9.42
CA PHE A 54 -8.89 2.98 9.72
C PHE A 54 -8.08 3.29 8.45
N GLU A 55 -8.01 2.35 7.50
CA GLU A 55 -7.38 2.59 6.19
C GLU A 55 -8.08 3.71 5.40
N ARG A 56 -9.40 3.84 5.53
CA ARG A 56 -10.16 4.91 4.89
C ARG A 56 -9.99 6.26 5.59
N GLY A 57 -9.52 6.29 6.84
CA GLY A 57 -9.37 7.51 7.63
C GLY A 57 -10.61 7.88 8.47
N ASP A 58 -11.60 6.98 8.54
CA ASP A 58 -12.84 7.18 9.31
C ASP A 58 -12.67 6.87 10.81
N LEU A 59 -11.52 6.31 11.21
CA LEU A 59 -11.18 5.97 12.58
C LEU A 59 -9.82 6.56 12.94
N LYS A 60 -9.69 7.13 14.15
CA LYS A 60 -8.40 7.68 14.60
C LYS A 60 -7.44 6.57 15.04
N SER A 61 -6.15 6.86 14.97
CA SER A 61 -5.09 5.92 15.41
C SER A 61 -5.26 5.48 16.85
N GLU A 62 -5.59 6.38 17.76
CA GLU A 62 -5.78 6.11 19.18
C GLU A 62 -6.90 5.09 19.39
N GLU A 63 -8.04 5.30 18.74
CA GLU A 63 -9.21 4.42 18.82
C GLU A 63 -8.88 3.03 18.23
N PHE A 64 -8.18 2.99 17.10
CA PHE A 64 -7.72 1.74 16.49
C PHE A 64 -6.81 0.95 17.44
N ILE A 65 -5.82 1.62 18.04
CA ILE A 65 -4.86 1.01 18.97
C ILE A 65 -5.57 0.45 20.19
N GLU A 66 -6.46 1.24 20.80
CA GLU A 66 -7.25 0.79 21.96
C GLU A 66 -8.09 -0.46 21.63
N LEU A 67 -8.73 -0.50 20.46
CA LEU A 67 -9.51 -1.66 20.01
C LEU A 67 -8.64 -2.90 19.79
N MET A 68 -7.44 -2.74 19.24
CA MET A 68 -6.51 -3.84 18.96
C MET A 68 -5.89 -4.40 20.25
N LEU A 69 -5.52 -3.51 21.19
CA LEU A 69 -4.92 -3.89 22.47
C LEU A 69 -5.87 -4.65 23.40
N LYS A 70 -7.20 -4.58 23.20
CA LYS A 70 -8.17 -5.42 23.95
C LYS A 70 -7.87 -6.91 23.85
N SER A 71 -7.34 -7.37 22.71
CA SER A 71 -6.95 -8.77 22.53
C SER A 71 -5.68 -9.15 23.31
N CYS A 72 -4.87 -8.17 23.70
CA CYS A 72 -3.59 -8.35 24.36
C CYS A 72 -3.64 -8.36 25.88
N ASN A 73 -4.83 -8.25 26.51
CA ASN A 73 -5.02 -8.36 27.96
C ASN A 73 -4.08 -7.46 28.81
N GLY A 74 -3.63 -6.31 28.29
CA GLY A 74 -2.71 -5.41 29.00
C GLY A 74 -1.24 -5.81 28.96
N ASN A 75 -0.88 -6.90 28.26
CA ASN A 75 0.50 -7.38 28.15
C ASN A 75 1.33 -6.64 27.08
N LEU A 76 0.76 -5.63 26.41
CA LEU A 76 1.38 -4.90 25.33
C LEU A 76 1.04 -3.42 25.44
N ASP A 77 2.05 -2.56 25.48
CA ASP A 77 1.87 -1.11 25.44
C ASP A 77 1.65 -0.59 24.00
N LYS A 78 1.17 0.66 23.88
CA LYS A 78 0.87 1.32 22.59
C LYS A 78 2.09 1.40 21.66
N GLU A 79 3.26 1.73 22.20
CA GLU A 79 4.47 1.95 21.40
C GLU A 79 4.99 0.61 20.84
N THR A 80 5.08 -0.42 21.69
CA THR A 80 5.46 -1.77 21.28
C THR A 80 4.47 -2.34 20.26
N PHE A 81 3.17 -2.10 20.44
CA PHE A 81 2.16 -2.47 19.45
C PHE A 81 2.42 -1.82 18.09
N CYS A 82 2.57 -0.49 18.03
CA CYS A 82 2.76 0.23 16.78
C CYS A 82 4.00 -0.25 16.02
N ARG A 83 5.09 -0.49 16.74
CA ARG A 83 6.32 -1.08 16.21
C ARG A 83 6.09 -2.49 15.67
N TYR A 84 5.52 -3.39 16.47
CA TYR A 84 5.32 -4.78 16.03
C TYR A 84 4.37 -4.88 14.85
N PHE A 85 3.33 -4.04 14.83
CA PHE A 85 2.36 -3.96 13.75
C PHE A 85 2.99 -3.43 12.45
N SER A 86 4.07 -2.66 12.51
CA SER A 86 4.66 -1.99 11.33
C SER A 86 6.04 -2.49 10.94
N GLU A 87 6.75 -3.23 11.79
CA GLU A 87 8.02 -3.90 11.47
C GLU A 87 7.79 -5.25 10.72
N ILE A 88 6.67 -5.35 10.00
CA ILE A 88 6.28 -6.52 9.19
C ILE A 88 6.71 -6.41 7.73
N PHE A 89 7.16 -5.24 7.28
CA PHE A 89 7.49 -4.93 5.90
C PHE A 89 8.93 -5.31 5.53
N ARG A 90 9.13 -5.67 4.26
CA ARG A 90 10.46 -5.87 3.65
C ARG A 90 10.54 -5.09 2.34
N LEU A 91 11.73 -4.59 1.99
CA LEU A 91 11.93 -3.92 0.70
C LEU A 91 11.90 -4.94 -0.45
N ASN A 92 11.08 -4.70 -1.47
CA ASN A 92 11.25 -5.30 -2.78
C ASN A 92 12.24 -4.45 -3.59
N SER A 93 13.53 -4.78 -3.48
CA SER A 93 14.61 -4.01 -4.11
C SER A 93 14.51 -3.98 -5.63
N ASP A 94 14.05 -5.07 -6.25
CA ASP A 94 13.98 -5.19 -7.69
C ASP A 94 12.96 -4.22 -8.29
N VAL A 95 11.76 -4.15 -7.70
CA VAL A 95 10.72 -3.20 -8.13
C VAL A 95 11.13 -1.76 -7.78
N ALA A 96 11.68 -1.53 -6.58
CA ALA A 96 12.13 -0.20 -6.18
C ALA A 96 13.24 0.36 -7.08
N ALA A 97 14.11 -0.50 -7.63
CA ALA A 97 15.18 -0.11 -8.53
C ALA A 97 14.68 0.41 -9.90
N LEU A 98 13.42 0.15 -10.28
CA LEU A 98 12.82 0.71 -11.49
C LEU A 98 12.47 2.20 -11.34
N LEU A 99 12.11 2.64 -10.14
CA LEU A 99 11.54 3.96 -9.89
C LEU A 99 12.42 5.13 -10.37
N PRO A 100 13.76 5.15 -10.16
CA PRO A 100 14.60 6.24 -10.62
C PRO A 100 14.59 6.41 -12.15
N GLU A 101 14.59 5.30 -12.89
CA GLU A 101 14.58 5.33 -14.36
C GLU A 101 13.21 5.72 -14.91
N LEU A 102 12.14 5.21 -14.30
CA LEU A 102 10.77 5.57 -14.66
C LEU A 102 10.51 7.07 -14.41
N LYS A 103 10.98 7.63 -13.30
CA LYS A 103 10.81 9.05 -12.96
C LYS A 103 11.44 10.01 -13.96
N LYS A 104 12.47 9.59 -14.71
CA LYS A 104 13.08 10.43 -15.77
C LYS A 104 12.10 10.74 -16.91
N LYS A 105 11.10 9.87 -17.12
CA LYS A 105 10.18 9.95 -18.26
C LYS A 105 8.74 10.15 -17.83
N TYR A 106 8.30 9.53 -16.74
CA TYR A 106 6.89 9.47 -16.32
C TYR A 106 6.69 10.20 -14.99
N LYS A 107 5.46 10.68 -14.76
CA LYS A 107 5.01 10.96 -13.39
C LYS A 107 4.88 9.63 -12.66
N VAL A 108 5.50 9.51 -11.49
CA VAL A 108 5.46 8.28 -10.69
C VAL A 108 4.68 8.55 -9.42
N VAL A 109 3.57 7.84 -9.23
CA VAL A 109 2.63 8.06 -8.11
C VAL A 109 2.50 6.78 -7.29
N LEU A 110 2.49 6.92 -5.97
CA LEU A 110 2.13 5.83 -5.07
C LEU A 110 0.64 5.92 -4.74
N LEU A 111 -0.10 4.82 -4.87
CA LEU A 111 -1.52 4.71 -4.52
C LEU A 111 -1.74 3.53 -3.58
N SER A 112 -1.92 3.79 -2.28
CA SER A 112 -1.95 2.74 -1.26
C SER A 112 -3.17 2.83 -0.36
N ASN A 113 -3.83 1.68 -0.17
CA ASN A 113 -4.70 1.44 0.98
C ASN A 113 -3.78 1.19 2.18
N THR A 114 -3.67 2.17 3.07
CA THR A 114 -2.75 2.12 4.22
C THR A 114 -3.23 3.05 5.32
N ASN A 115 -2.54 3.04 6.46
CA ASN A 115 -2.92 3.77 7.64
C ASN A 115 -1.76 4.57 8.24
N SER A 116 -2.08 5.48 9.16
CA SER A 116 -1.11 6.39 9.77
C SER A 116 -0.03 5.65 10.60
N ILE A 117 -0.37 4.51 11.22
CA ILE A 117 0.58 3.72 12.02
C ILE A 117 1.63 3.06 11.12
N HIS A 118 1.21 2.38 10.05
CA HIS A 118 2.14 1.77 9.09
C HIS A 118 3.03 2.82 8.41
N ARG A 119 2.48 4.00 8.11
CA ARG A 119 3.29 5.10 7.60
C ARG A 119 4.36 5.49 8.63
N GLU A 120 3.94 5.85 9.83
CA GLU A 120 4.82 6.44 10.84
C GLU A 120 5.89 5.45 11.35
N TYR A 121 5.50 4.20 11.59
CA TYR A 121 6.38 3.19 12.20
C TYR A 121 6.97 2.18 11.21
N GLY A 122 6.38 2.07 10.01
CA GLY A 122 6.77 1.06 9.03
C GLY A 122 7.62 1.64 7.93
N TYR A 123 7.01 2.45 7.06
CA TYR A 123 7.60 2.73 5.75
C TYR A 123 8.02 4.19 5.48
N LYS A 124 7.71 5.18 6.35
CA LYS A 124 8.00 6.61 6.06
C LYS A 124 9.47 6.93 5.74
N ASN A 125 10.40 6.11 6.23
CA ASN A 125 11.84 6.34 6.09
C ASN A 125 12.46 5.54 4.94
N TYR A 126 11.66 4.85 4.12
CA TYR A 126 12.20 4.12 2.97
C TYR A 126 12.69 5.09 1.90
N GLU A 127 13.98 4.98 1.56
CA GLU A 127 14.65 5.85 0.58
C GLU A 127 13.96 5.91 -0.79
N PHE A 128 13.31 4.82 -1.22
CA PHE A 128 12.66 4.77 -2.52
C PHE A 128 11.51 5.78 -2.64
N LEU A 129 10.94 6.23 -1.51
CA LEU A 129 9.80 7.16 -1.49
C LEU A 129 10.11 8.49 -2.20
N LYS A 130 11.38 8.92 -2.20
CA LYS A 130 11.82 10.15 -2.89
C LYS A 130 11.61 10.10 -4.41
N HIS A 131 11.43 8.91 -4.98
CA HIS A 131 11.21 8.75 -6.40
C HIS A 131 9.75 8.98 -6.81
N PHE A 132 8.81 9.01 -5.88
CA PHE A 132 7.43 9.37 -6.16
C PHE A 132 7.26 10.89 -6.24
N ASP A 133 6.45 11.35 -7.18
CA ASP A 133 6.02 12.74 -7.28
C ASP A 133 4.89 13.05 -6.29
N LYS A 134 4.09 12.03 -5.96
CA LYS A 134 3.06 12.10 -4.93
C LYS A 134 2.80 10.74 -4.31
N LEU A 135 2.55 10.76 -3.01
CA LEU A 135 1.95 9.65 -2.29
C LEU A 135 0.45 9.98 -2.12
N ILE A 136 -0.41 9.11 -2.64
CA ILE A 136 -1.86 9.14 -2.46
C ILE A 136 -2.20 8.01 -1.50
N LEU A 137 -2.44 8.37 -0.23
CA LEU A 137 -2.66 7.45 0.87
C LEU A 137 -4.14 7.47 1.26
N SER A 138 -4.79 6.30 1.30
CA SER A 138 -6.24 6.19 1.49
C SER A 138 -6.76 6.96 2.72
N HIS A 139 -6.06 6.88 3.85
CA HIS A 139 -6.48 7.53 5.10
C HIS A 139 -6.36 9.06 5.06
N GLU A 140 -5.57 9.62 4.14
CA GLU A 140 -5.49 11.07 3.92
C GLU A 140 -6.57 11.53 2.92
N VAL A 141 -6.95 10.66 1.99
CA VAL A 141 -7.95 10.96 0.95
C VAL A 141 -9.37 10.79 1.45
N GLY A 142 -9.62 9.87 2.40
CA GLY A 142 -10.99 9.52 2.81
C GLY A 142 -11.63 8.45 1.92
N ALA A 143 -10.82 7.72 1.12
CA ALA A 143 -11.29 6.72 0.16
C ALA A 143 -10.26 5.59 0.01
N VAL A 144 -10.74 4.38 -0.28
CA VAL A 144 -9.91 3.18 -0.43
C VAL A 144 -10.12 2.54 -1.79
N LYS A 145 -9.12 1.87 -2.35
CA LYS A 145 -9.30 1.00 -3.52
C LYS A 145 -10.31 -0.11 -3.18
N PRO A 146 -11.24 -0.44 -4.10
CA PRO A 146 -11.39 0.04 -5.48
C PRO A 146 -12.41 1.17 -5.67
N GLU A 147 -12.64 2.03 -4.67
CA GLU A 147 -13.61 3.13 -4.80
C GLU A 147 -13.18 4.15 -5.86
N PRO A 148 -14.09 4.64 -6.73
CA PRO A 148 -13.74 5.61 -7.78
C PRO A 148 -13.02 6.87 -7.26
N ALA A 149 -13.36 7.32 -6.05
CA ALA A 149 -12.78 8.52 -5.44
C ALA A 149 -11.26 8.40 -5.22
N ILE A 150 -10.72 7.21 -4.93
CA ILE A 150 -9.28 7.05 -4.66
C ILE A 150 -8.46 7.16 -5.95
N TYR A 151 -8.99 6.68 -7.09
CA TYR A 151 -8.38 6.85 -8.40
C TYR A 151 -8.52 8.29 -8.89
N LYS A 152 -9.67 8.93 -8.61
CA LYS A 152 -9.87 10.34 -8.95
C LYS A 152 -8.86 11.26 -8.27
N ALA A 153 -8.49 10.97 -7.03
CA ALA A 153 -7.42 11.69 -6.33
C ALA A 153 -6.06 11.64 -7.06
N VAL A 154 -5.77 10.54 -7.75
CA VAL A 154 -4.58 10.43 -8.61
C VAL A 154 -4.72 11.30 -9.84
N GLU A 155 -5.84 11.21 -10.57
CA GLU A 155 -6.11 12.04 -11.76
C GLU A 155 -6.07 13.54 -11.44
N ASP A 156 -6.61 13.93 -10.29
CA ASP A 156 -6.62 15.31 -9.83
C ASP A 156 -5.22 15.82 -9.50
N PHE A 157 -4.30 14.95 -9.07
CA PHE A 157 -2.89 15.30 -8.90
C PHE A 157 -2.16 15.34 -10.24
N THR A 158 -2.32 14.32 -11.08
CA THR A 158 -1.55 14.19 -12.32
C THR A 158 -1.99 15.21 -13.37
N LYS A 159 -3.26 15.60 -13.37
CA LYS A 159 -3.93 16.40 -14.41
C LYS A 159 -3.81 15.78 -15.80
N LEU A 160 -3.77 14.46 -15.86
CA LEU A 160 -3.66 13.67 -17.09
C LEU A 160 -4.99 12.98 -17.39
N PRO A 161 -5.28 12.68 -18.65
CA PRO A 161 -6.45 11.89 -19.01
C PRO A 161 -6.30 10.43 -18.52
N PRO A 162 -7.40 9.71 -18.23
CA PRO A 162 -7.38 8.34 -17.69
C PRO A 162 -6.49 7.38 -18.48
N GLU A 163 -6.55 7.43 -19.81
CA GLU A 163 -5.83 6.54 -20.73
C GLU A 163 -4.30 6.68 -20.70
N GLU A 164 -3.79 7.76 -20.11
CA GLU A 164 -2.34 8.01 -19.93
C GLU A 164 -1.78 7.42 -18.62
N HIS A 165 -2.63 6.76 -17.81
CA HIS A 165 -2.23 6.10 -16.58
C HIS A 165 -2.07 4.58 -16.79
N ILE A 166 -1.01 4.03 -16.20
CA ILE A 166 -0.89 2.59 -15.96
C ILE A 166 -0.79 2.34 -14.45
N PHE A 167 -1.61 1.43 -13.94
CA PHE A 167 -1.60 1.02 -12.53
C PHE A 167 -1.05 -0.39 -12.32
N ILE A 168 -0.24 -0.56 -11.27
CA ILE A 168 0.42 -1.81 -10.90
C ILE A 168 0.02 -2.13 -9.46
N ASP A 169 -0.72 -3.22 -9.26
CA ASP A 169 -1.27 -3.63 -7.96
C ASP A 169 -1.38 -5.16 -7.89
N ASP A 170 -1.13 -5.77 -6.74
CA ASP A 170 -1.21 -7.23 -6.58
C ASP A 170 -2.65 -7.76 -6.49
N VAL A 171 -3.59 -6.91 -6.09
CA VAL A 171 -5.01 -7.25 -5.91
C VAL A 171 -5.77 -7.02 -7.22
N LEU A 172 -6.23 -8.12 -7.82
CA LEU A 172 -6.99 -8.09 -9.07
C LEU A 172 -8.22 -7.16 -9.02
N GLU A 173 -8.93 -7.11 -7.88
CA GLU A 173 -10.07 -6.22 -7.70
C GLU A 173 -9.69 -4.73 -7.87
N TYR A 174 -8.51 -4.33 -7.38
CA TYR A 174 -8.03 -2.96 -7.48
C TYR A 174 -7.54 -2.62 -8.89
N VAL A 175 -6.98 -3.62 -9.61
CA VAL A 175 -6.65 -3.52 -11.04
C VAL A 175 -7.91 -3.28 -11.87
N GLU A 176 -8.96 -4.08 -11.64
CA GLU A 176 -10.24 -3.92 -12.34
C GLU A 176 -10.95 -2.61 -11.97
N GLY A 177 -10.78 -2.12 -10.72
CA GLY A 177 -11.22 -0.79 -10.30
C GLY A 177 -10.60 0.32 -11.15
N ALA A 178 -9.27 0.28 -11.36
CA ALA A 178 -8.57 1.25 -12.21
C ALA A 178 -9.02 1.17 -13.68
N LYS A 179 -9.21 -0.04 -14.23
CA LYS A 179 -9.69 -0.22 -15.61
C LYS A 179 -11.08 0.37 -15.81
N LYS A 180 -11.98 0.28 -14.82
CA LYS A 180 -13.30 0.92 -14.86
C LYS A 180 -13.23 2.45 -14.92
N MET A 181 -12.13 3.04 -14.44
CA MET A 181 -11.85 4.47 -14.55
C MET A 181 -11.30 4.86 -15.93
N GLY A 182 -11.01 3.89 -16.81
CA GLY A 182 -10.41 4.12 -18.12
C GLY A 182 -8.88 4.03 -18.14
N TRP A 183 -8.25 3.62 -17.03
CA TRP A 183 -6.81 3.43 -16.96
C TRP A 183 -6.40 2.11 -17.61
N ASP A 184 -5.13 2.00 -18.00
CA ASP A 184 -4.51 0.69 -18.12
C ASP A 184 -4.09 0.18 -16.74
N ALA A 185 -4.10 -1.13 -16.52
CA ALA A 185 -3.66 -1.70 -15.26
C ALA A 185 -3.22 -3.16 -15.43
N VAL A 186 -2.24 -3.55 -14.64
CA VAL A 186 -1.68 -4.91 -14.61
C VAL A 186 -1.66 -5.43 -13.19
N GLN A 187 -2.01 -6.71 -13.03
CA GLN A 187 -1.88 -7.39 -11.76
C GLN A 187 -0.42 -7.76 -11.53
N PHE A 188 0.14 -7.26 -10.43
CA PHE A 188 1.48 -7.63 -10.00
C PHE A 188 1.47 -9.05 -9.42
N THR A 189 2.13 -9.97 -10.11
CA THR A 189 2.33 -11.36 -9.65
C THR A 189 3.81 -11.72 -9.46
N GLY A 190 4.69 -10.73 -9.62
CA GLY A 190 6.13 -10.88 -9.47
C GLY A 190 6.92 -9.96 -10.42
N TYR A 191 8.19 -9.75 -10.09
CA TYR A 191 9.06 -8.83 -10.84
C TYR A 191 9.22 -9.21 -12.32
N GLY A 192 9.44 -10.49 -12.62
CA GLY A 192 9.59 -10.96 -14.01
C GLY A 192 8.38 -10.62 -14.87
N LYS A 193 7.16 -10.88 -14.37
CA LYS A 193 5.91 -10.57 -15.07
C LYS A 193 5.71 -9.05 -15.22
N LEU A 194 6.02 -8.27 -14.20
CA LEU A 194 5.98 -6.81 -14.29
C LEU A 194 6.88 -6.29 -15.42
N VAL A 195 8.11 -6.79 -15.53
CA VAL A 195 9.04 -6.39 -16.61
C VAL A 195 8.47 -6.72 -17.99
N GLU A 196 7.89 -7.90 -18.18
CA GLU A 196 7.22 -8.26 -19.43
C GLU A 196 6.07 -7.30 -19.76
N ASP A 197 5.24 -6.99 -18.76
CA ASP A 197 4.07 -6.13 -18.93
C ASP A 197 4.44 -4.68 -19.25
N LEU A 198 5.54 -4.17 -18.68
CA LEU A 198 6.08 -2.85 -18.98
C LEU A 198 6.72 -2.80 -20.38
N LYS A 199 7.45 -3.84 -20.78
CA LYS A 199 8.03 -3.95 -22.14
C LYS A 199 6.96 -4.02 -23.22
N ALA A 200 5.91 -4.83 -23.00
CA ALA A 200 4.78 -4.93 -23.92
C ALA A 200 4.06 -3.59 -24.15
N ARG A 201 4.25 -2.64 -23.24
CA ARG A 201 3.69 -1.28 -23.28
C ARG A 201 4.69 -0.21 -23.71
N GLY A 202 5.92 -0.59 -24.06
CA GLY A 202 6.99 0.32 -24.46
C GLY A 202 7.44 1.26 -23.35
N ILE A 203 7.25 0.89 -22.08
CA ILE A 203 7.59 1.73 -20.92
C ILE A 203 9.08 1.64 -20.59
N ILE A 204 9.65 0.43 -20.71
CA ILE A 204 11.07 0.09 -20.51
C ILE A 204 11.63 -0.71 -21.69
#